data_AF-T0RYS4-F1
#
_entry.id   AF-T0RYS4-F1
#
_cell.length_a   1.000
_cell.length_b   1.000
_cell.length_c   1.000
_cell.angle_alpha   90.00
_cell.angle_beta   90.00
_cell.angle_gamma   90.00
#
_symmetry.space_group_name_H-M   'P 1'
#
loop_
_entity.id
_entity.type
_entity.pdbx_description
1 polymer ?
#
loop_
_entity_poly.entity_id
_entity_poly.type
_entity_poly.pdbx_seq_one_letter_code
_entity_poly.pdbx_strand_id
1 'polypeptide(L)'
;RNIIGSLSLRNERTEDKTFEDSLEKLRAKIDEADREILELLHMRMNIVKEIGLSKKENNITPLQIGRMDAVMKNRSELGRKLGLDEKYIEDIFHVIHTESVRQQTKIMNDFPTKSDEKDKK
;
A
#
# COMPACT_ATOMS: atom_id res chain seq x y z
N ARG A 1 19.22 12.88 42.58
CA ARG A 1 18.01 13.13 41.75
C ARG A 1 17.40 11.77 41.45
N ASN A 2 16.22 11.46 42.00
CA ASN A 2 15.57 10.15 41.87
C ASN A 2 14.82 10.07 40.54
N ILE A 3 15.43 9.39 39.56
CA ILE A 3 14.84 9.10 38.23
C ILE A 3 13.66 8.11 38.35
N ILE A 4 13.53 7.44 39.50
CA ILE A 4 12.50 6.41 39.77
C ILE A 4 11.13 7.02 40.14
N GLY A 5 11.08 8.28 40.59
CA GLY A 5 9.83 8.89 41.10
C GLY A 5 8.76 9.21 40.05
N SER A 6 9.11 9.18 38.75
CA SER A 6 8.21 9.49 37.64
C SER A 6 7.87 8.29 36.76
N LEU A 7 8.25 7.07 37.15
CA LEU A 7 7.91 5.86 36.42
C LEU A 7 6.48 5.43 36.74
N SER A 8 5.55 5.66 35.81
CA SER A 8 4.25 4.98 35.84
C SER A 8 4.43 3.58 35.25
N LEU A 9 4.42 2.54 36.08
CA LEU A 9 4.30 1.16 35.60
C LEU A 9 2.93 0.99 34.94
N ARG A 10 2.92 0.72 33.64
CA ARG A 10 1.71 0.42 32.88
C ARG A 10 1.47 -1.08 32.94
N ASN A 11 0.23 -1.50 33.20
CA ASN A 11 -0.16 -2.90 33.16
C ASN A 11 -0.49 -3.30 31.72
N GLU A 12 -0.03 -4.47 31.30
CA GLU A 12 -0.32 -5.00 29.95
C GLU A 12 -1.77 -5.46 29.78
N ARG A 13 -2.43 -5.83 30.89
CA ARG A 13 -3.80 -6.37 30.92
C ARG A 13 -4.57 -5.79 32.10
N THR A 14 -5.89 -5.78 31.98
CA THR A 14 -6.81 -5.49 33.07
C THR A 14 -7.74 -6.68 33.28
N GLU A 15 -8.18 -6.88 34.52
CA GLU A 15 -9.25 -7.84 34.84
C GLU A 15 -10.64 -7.26 34.56
N ASP A 16 -10.72 -5.97 34.19
CA ASP A 16 -11.98 -5.32 33.82
C ASP A 16 -12.51 -5.87 32.49
N LYS A 17 -13.46 -6.80 32.63
CA LYS A 17 -14.13 -7.45 31.50
C LYS A 17 -14.85 -6.44 30.60
N THR A 18 -15.37 -5.34 31.13
CA THR A 18 -16.06 -4.31 30.33
C THR A 18 -15.08 -3.59 29.41
N PHE A 19 -13.88 -3.30 29.91
CA PHE A 19 -12.81 -2.72 29.11
C PHE A 19 -12.37 -3.67 28.01
N GLU A 20 -12.09 -4.94 28.34
CA GLU A 20 -11.64 -5.95 27.36
C GLU A 20 -12.68 -6.15 26.25
N ASP A 21 -13.97 -6.24 26.59
CA ASP A 21 -15.04 -6.37 25.60
C ASP A 21 -15.17 -5.13 24.69
N SER A 22 -14.91 -3.92 25.22
CA SER A 22 -14.89 -2.69 24.44
C SER A 22 -13.69 -2.64 23.49
N LEU A 23 -12.51 -3.05 23.97
CA LEU A 23 -11.29 -3.12 23.19
C LEU A 23 -11.41 -4.13 22.04
N GLU A 24 -12.00 -5.29 22.28
CA GLU A 24 -12.27 -6.30 21.26
C GLU A 24 -13.19 -5.76 20.16
N LYS A 25 -14.25 -5.04 20.51
CA LYS A 25 -15.13 -4.39 19.53
C LYS A 25 -14.41 -3.34 18.69
N LEU A 26 -13.49 -2.57 19.28
CA LEU A 26 -12.69 -1.60 18.54
C LEU A 26 -11.71 -2.29 17.57
N ARG A 27 -11.08 -3.37 18.00
CA ARG A 27 -10.21 -4.18 17.13
C ARG A 27 -10.96 -4.79 15.96
N ALA A 28 -12.15 -5.33 16.19
CA ALA A 28 -12.99 -5.85 15.11
C ALA A 28 -13.34 -4.78 14.05
N LYS A 29 -13.49 -3.50 14.46
CA LYS A 29 -13.68 -2.39 13.51
C LYS A 29 -12.41 -2.09 12.70
N ILE A 30 -11.23 -2.21 13.31
CA ILE A 30 -9.95 -2.08 12.60
C ILE A 30 -9.79 -3.23 11.61
N ASP A 31 -10.05 -4.47 12.05
CA ASP A 31 -9.95 -5.65 11.19
C ASP A 31 -10.83 -5.53 9.93
N GLU A 32 -12.01 -4.92 10.07
CA GLU A 32 -12.89 -4.65 8.93
C GLU A 32 -12.32 -3.58 8.00
N ALA A 33 -11.84 -2.46 8.54
CA ALA A 33 -11.19 -1.41 7.76
C ALA A 33 -9.95 -1.94 7.02
N ASP A 34 -9.16 -2.81 7.65
CA ASP A 34 -8.00 -3.45 7.04
C ASP A 34 -8.40 -4.39 5.89
N ARG A 35 -9.54 -5.08 6.04
CA ARG A 35 -10.13 -5.89 4.96
C ARG A 35 -10.47 -5.03 3.75
N GLU A 36 -11.16 -3.91 3.96
CA GLU A 36 -11.49 -2.95 2.91
C GLU A 36 -10.24 -2.38 2.23
N ILE A 37 -9.19 -2.05 3.00
CA ILE A 37 -7.91 -1.59 2.45
C ILE A 37 -7.32 -2.65 1.51
N LEU A 38 -7.32 -3.92 1.89
CA LEU A 38 -6.80 -5.01 1.05
C LEU A 38 -7.60 -5.18 -0.24
N GLU A 39 -8.92 -5.07 -0.18
CA GLU A 39 -9.79 -5.14 -1.36
C GLU A 39 -9.55 -3.97 -2.33
N LEU A 40 -9.39 -2.75 -1.80
CA LEU A 40 -9.06 -1.57 -2.59
C LEU A 40 -7.68 -1.69 -3.24
N LEU A 41 -6.69 -2.23 -2.52
CA LEU A 41 -5.36 -2.51 -3.06
C LEU A 41 -5.41 -3.57 -4.16
N HIS A 42 -6.21 -4.63 -3.99
CA HIS A 42 -6.43 -5.65 -5.02
C HIS A 42 -7.04 -5.04 -6.28
N MET A 43 -8.13 -4.28 -6.14
CA MET A 43 -8.78 -3.58 -7.26
C MET A 43 -7.80 -2.66 -7.98
N ARG A 44 -7.06 -1.84 -7.22
CA ARG A 44 -6.03 -0.95 -7.77
C ARG A 44 -4.95 -1.73 -8.53
N MET A 45 -4.56 -2.90 -8.06
CA MET A 45 -3.54 -3.73 -8.72
C MET A 45 -4.04 -4.29 -10.06
N ASN A 46 -5.33 -4.63 -10.18
CA ASN A 46 -5.89 -5.06 -11.46
C ASN A 46 -5.84 -3.94 -12.51
N ILE A 47 -6.19 -2.71 -12.13
CA ILE A 47 -6.04 -1.52 -12.98
C ILE A 47 -4.57 -1.30 -13.37
N VAL A 48 -3.62 -1.49 -12.44
CA VAL A 48 -2.19 -1.39 -12.73
C VAL A 48 -1.74 -2.42 -13.77
N LYS A 49 -2.29 -3.64 -13.77
CA LYS A 49 -1.99 -4.65 -14.78
C LYS A 49 -2.52 -4.24 -16.16
N GLU A 50 -3.74 -3.72 -16.22
CA GLU A 50 -4.33 -3.17 -17.46
C GLU A 50 -3.47 -2.04 -18.02
N ILE A 51 -3.02 -1.10 -17.16
CA ILE A 51 -2.07 -0.04 -17.55
C ILE A 51 -0.77 -0.64 -18.09
N GLY A 52 -0.24 -1.68 -17.45
CA GLY A 52 0.96 -2.38 -17.89
C GLY A 52 0.82 -3.02 -19.26
N LEU A 53 -0.30 -3.68 -19.53
CA LEU A 53 -0.62 -4.27 -20.83
C LEU A 53 -0.75 -3.20 -21.92
N SER A 54 -1.51 -2.14 -21.65
CA SER A 54 -1.68 -1.02 -22.59
C SER A 54 -0.34 -0.35 -22.92
N LYS A 55 0.51 -0.12 -21.91
CA LYS A 55 1.87 0.41 -22.13
C LYS A 55 2.73 -0.55 -22.96
N LYS A 56 2.66 -1.85 -22.69
CA LYS A 56 3.38 -2.89 -23.47
C LYS A 56 2.97 -2.86 -24.94
N GLU A 57 1.67 -2.82 -25.23
CA GLU A 57 1.12 -2.75 -26.60
C GLU A 57 1.59 -1.49 -27.35
N ASN A 58 1.80 -0.39 -26.63
CA ASN A 58 2.22 0.89 -27.20
C ASN A 58 3.73 1.17 -27.07
N ASN A 59 4.54 0.19 -26.63
CA ASN A 59 5.98 0.34 -26.38
C ASN A 59 6.35 1.51 -25.45
N ILE A 60 5.53 1.76 -24.42
CA ILE A 60 5.74 2.80 -23.40
C ILE A 60 6.39 2.17 -22.16
N THR A 61 7.33 2.88 -21.51
CA THR A 61 8.02 2.40 -20.31
C THR A 61 7.11 2.33 -19.07
N PRO A 62 7.39 1.43 -18.10
CA PRO A 62 6.62 1.36 -16.86
C PRO A 62 6.73 2.64 -16.02
N LEU A 63 7.96 3.14 -15.87
CA LEU A 63 8.28 4.26 -14.99
C LEU A 63 7.97 5.60 -15.67
N GLN A 64 7.25 6.47 -14.96
CA GLN A 64 6.92 7.84 -15.37
C GLN A 64 7.03 8.77 -14.15
N ILE A 65 8.19 9.41 -13.95
CA ILE A 65 8.50 10.22 -12.75
C ILE A 65 7.50 11.36 -12.54
N GLY A 66 7.17 12.12 -13.60
CA GLY A 66 6.20 13.23 -13.46
C GLY A 66 4.81 12.78 -13.01
N ARG A 67 4.40 11.54 -13.33
CA ARG A 67 3.14 10.97 -12.84
C ARG A 67 3.25 10.61 -11.35
N MET A 68 4.39 10.08 -10.92
CA MET A 68 4.66 9.77 -9.51
C MET A 68 4.58 11.03 -8.66
N ASP A 69 5.26 12.12 -9.05
CA ASP A 69 5.25 13.39 -8.32
C ASP A 69 3.82 13.95 -8.16
N ALA A 70 3.03 13.89 -9.25
CA ALA A 70 1.63 14.32 -9.22
C ALA A 70 0.75 13.44 -8.31
N VAL A 71 1.00 12.12 -8.26
CA VAL A 71 0.31 11.22 -7.31
C VAL A 71 0.68 11.60 -5.89
N MET A 72 1.97 11.70 -5.55
CA MET A 72 2.40 11.94 -4.17
C MET A 72 1.85 13.25 -3.65
N LYS A 73 2.03 14.36 -4.39
CA LYS A 73 1.52 15.68 -4.00
C LYS A 73 0.01 15.66 -3.72
N ASN A 74 -0.76 15.02 -4.60
CA ASN A 74 -2.21 14.95 -4.43
C ASN A 74 -2.62 14.09 -3.23
N ARG A 75 -1.93 12.97 -2.97
CA ARG A 75 -2.23 12.07 -1.86
C ARG A 75 -1.86 12.69 -0.52
N SER A 76 -0.71 13.35 -0.43
CA SER A 76 -0.29 14.14 0.74
C SER A 76 -1.33 15.20 1.08
N GLU A 77 -1.84 15.95 0.09
CA GLU A 77 -2.88 16.96 0.32
C GLU A 77 -4.21 16.34 0.82
N LEU A 78 -4.64 15.22 0.23
CA LEU A 78 -5.85 14.52 0.67
C LEU A 78 -5.68 13.96 2.09
N GLY A 79 -4.54 13.34 2.38
CA GLY A 79 -4.21 12.83 3.71
C GLY A 79 -4.28 13.92 4.78
N ARG A 80 -3.67 15.09 4.50
CA ARG A 80 -3.73 16.24 5.39
C ARG A 80 -5.17 16.73 5.63
N LYS A 81 -6.02 16.74 4.61
CA LYS A 81 -7.45 17.12 4.76
C LYS A 81 -8.24 16.12 5.63
N LEU A 82 -7.79 14.87 5.71
CA LEU A 82 -8.36 13.83 6.57
C LEU A 82 -7.72 13.81 7.97
N GLY A 83 -6.80 14.73 8.28
CA GLY A 83 -6.10 14.79 9.56
C GLY A 83 -4.98 13.75 9.71
N LEU A 84 -4.50 13.17 8.62
CA LEU A 84 -3.39 12.22 8.61
C LEU A 84 -2.06 12.95 8.43
N ASP A 85 -1.02 12.41 9.07
CA ASP A 85 0.34 12.93 8.94
C ASP A 85 0.84 12.82 7.49
N GLU A 86 1.46 13.88 6.99
CA GLU A 86 1.88 13.97 5.60
C GLU A 86 2.97 12.95 5.26
N LYS A 87 3.97 12.79 6.14
CA LYS A 87 5.05 11.83 5.94
C LYS A 87 4.54 10.40 5.92
N TYR A 88 3.61 10.07 6.83
CA TYR A 88 2.94 8.78 6.89
C TYR A 88 2.24 8.44 5.57
N ILE A 89 1.52 9.39 4.98
CA ILE A 89 0.80 9.18 3.71
C ILE A 89 1.77 9.07 2.53
N GLU A 90 2.82 9.86 2.51
CA GLU A 90 3.88 9.73 1.50
C GLU A 90 4.51 8.34 1.51
N ASP A 91 4.84 7.80 2.69
CA ASP A 91 5.45 6.49 2.81
C ASP A 91 4.54 5.37 2.31
N ILE A 92 3.26 5.41 2.68
CA ILE A 92 2.27 4.43 2.20
C ILE A 92 2.17 4.48 0.67
N PHE A 93 1.96 5.66 0.10
CA PHE A 93 1.77 5.77 -1.34
C PHE A 93 3.05 5.51 -2.13
N HIS A 94 4.22 5.76 -1.55
CA HIS A 94 5.51 5.38 -2.13
C HIS A 94 5.63 3.86 -2.30
N VAL A 95 5.29 3.09 -1.25
CA VAL A 95 5.29 1.62 -1.32
C VAL A 95 4.28 1.11 -2.36
N ILE A 96 3.05 1.62 -2.31
CA ILE A 96 1.98 1.27 -3.27
C ILE A 96 2.40 1.57 -4.72
N HIS A 97 3.03 2.72 -4.96
CA HIS A 97 3.51 3.11 -6.29
C HIS A 97 4.64 2.19 -6.77
N THR A 98 5.62 1.93 -5.91
CA THR A 98 6.77 1.07 -6.22
C THR A 98 6.32 -0.33 -6.63
N GLU A 99 5.35 -0.90 -5.90
CA GLU A 99 4.78 -2.20 -6.26
C GLU A 99 4.06 -2.17 -7.62
N SER A 100 3.46 -1.02 -7.98
CA SER A 100 2.82 -0.85 -9.28
C SER A 100 3.82 -0.88 -10.42
N VAL A 101 4.94 -0.17 -10.27
CA VAL A 101 6.04 -0.15 -11.26
C VAL A 101 6.65 -1.54 -11.39
N ARG A 102 6.86 -2.24 -10.27
CA ARG A 102 7.36 -3.62 -10.26
C ARG A 102 6.45 -4.55 -11.06
N GLN A 103 5.13 -4.48 -10.86
CA GLN A 103 4.19 -5.32 -11.59
C GLN A 103 4.13 -4.99 -13.09
N GLN A 104 4.13 -3.72 -13.46
CA GLN A 104 4.19 -3.30 -14.87
C GLN A 104 5.49 -3.79 -15.54
N THR A 105 6.62 -3.71 -14.82
CA THR A 105 7.91 -4.20 -15.31
C THR A 105 7.89 -5.70 -15.60
N LYS A 106 7.26 -6.51 -14.72
CA LYS A 106 7.08 -7.95 -14.97
C LYS A 106 6.28 -8.20 -16.26
N ILE A 107 5.16 -7.52 -16.44
CA ILE A 107 4.31 -7.65 -17.64
C ILE A 107 5.08 -7.34 -18.93
N MET A 108 5.95 -6.33 -18.89
CA MET A 108 6.78 -5.97 -20.03
C MET A 108 7.87 -7.00 -20.34
N ASN A 109 8.41 -7.66 -19.31
CA ASN A 109 9.48 -8.66 -19.46
C ASN A 109 8.97 -10.07 -19.83
N ASP A 110 7.69 -10.37 -19.66
CA ASP A 110 7.07 -11.65 -20.08
C ASP A 110 6.87 -11.74 -21.61
N PHE A 111 7.94 -11.68 -22.40
CA PHE A 111 7.95 -12.10 -23.81
C PHE A 111 8.30 -13.60 -23.89
N PRO A 112 7.59 -14.44 -24.67
CA PRO A 112 8.26 -15.57 -25.29
C PRO A 112 9.30 -15.00 -26.25
N THR A 113 10.57 -15.30 -26.03
CA THR A 113 11.64 -14.92 -26.96
C THR A 113 11.40 -15.63 -28.29
N LYS A 114 11.77 -15.03 -29.43
CA LYS A 114 11.70 -15.67 -30.77
C LYS A 114 12.48 -17.01 -30.87
N SER A 115 13.22 -17.40 -29.83
CA SER A 115 13.76 -18.75 -29.63
C SER A 115 12.67 -19.82 -29.46
N ASP A 116 11.53 -19.47 -28.88
CA ASP A 116 10.51 -20.42 -28.43
C ASP A 116 9.59 -20.88 -29.59
N GLU A 117 9.68 -20.20 -30.74
CA GLU A 117 9.00 -20.58 -31.99
C GLU A 117 9.84 -21.52 -32.87
N LYS A 118 11.15 -21.66 -32.63
CA LYS A 118 12.01 -22.55 -33.41
C LYS A 118 11.94 -24.01 -32.97
N ASP A 119 11.55 -24.28 -31.73
CA ASP A 119 11.42 -25.64 -31.19
C ASP A 119 10.04 -26.28 -31.41
N LYS A 120 9.14 -25.58 -32.13
CA LYS A 120 7.78 -26.07 -32.47
C LYS A 120 7.60 -26.38 -33.96
N LYS A 121 8.68 -26.53 -34.72
CA LYS A 121 8.61 -26.88 -36.15
C LYS A 121 9.38 -28.13 -36.48
#